data_AF-A0A813JS80-F1
#
_entry.id   AF-A0A813JS80-F1
#
_cell.length_a   1.000
_cell.length_b   1.000
_cell.length_c   1.000
_cell.angle_alpha   90.00
_cell.angle_beta   90.00
_cell.angle_gamma   90.00
#
_symmetry.space_group_name_H-M   'P 1'
#
loop_
_entity.id
_entity.type
_entity.pdbx_description
1 polymer ?
#
loop_
_entity_poly.entity_id
_entity_poly.type
_entity_poly.pdbx_seq_one_letter_code
_entity_poly.pdbx_strand_id
1 'polypeptide(L)'
;MGGGARPSWAAGRPLVSICILVSLRGLFSSTPVAFGYPQLRGTRVELAGLQSRRAVLSKEGLEHLARHEFHPGGNTPLDNRLTPVWQGWADKLPRWLAPNIVTLAGFTPMAVSYALAWRYSPGFAVSGPRWLAPFALLALGVYQTSDAVDGKHARGIGAATPVGQLFDHGFDCLAAITIHSMAMLVLLPGSSCWGLAGLAALLTGFFMAQWSERVMGVLPTSYGVIGVTEVQIALMLLLLLGGLAGPEKVGSLSSSIVQSPLGLGPVPMGVAACQVWSVFLGSIAATCGIQTMKHAASQKEAGKSIRAAGSDLLPVALLIVLLFSWEPSMLSRAPRLVSFTTGLLFFFYTVQMIVFTMAKMPFSAFQATLLPYAGLVLCSWLAPGQAHMLDVGLRVITAGMGVRVLVWLANAVGEMKVKLDINAPGSESSSSSSSSSSSSSCCCCCCCCCCFCFCYCYCCCCCCCCCCCCCY
;
A
#
# COMPACT_ATOMS: atom_id res chain seq x y z
N MET A 1 -4.80 -68.55 -32.47
CA MET A 1 -4.14 -67.29 -32.04
C MET A 1 -5.24 -66.24 -31.90
N GLY A 2 -6.05 -66.16 -30.83
CA GLY A 2 -5.73 -66.08 -29.39
C GLY A 2 -5.40 -64.61 -29.06
N GLY A 3 -6.19 -63.81 -28.34
CA GLY A 3 -7.45 -64.01 -27.61
C GLY A 3 -8.06 -62.65 -27.24
N GLY A 4 -9.31 -62.65 -26.78
CA GLY A 4 -10.02 -61.46 -26.30
C GLY A 4 -10.02 -61.33 -24.77
N ALA A 5 -10.41 -60.15 -24.27
CA ALA A 5 -11.24 -59.92 -23.06
C ALA A 5 -11.27 -58.42 -22.69
N ARG A 6 -12.47 -57.89 -22.40
CA ARG A 6 -12.70 -56.79 -21.44
C ARG A 6 -13.01 -57.41 -20.05
N PRO A 7 -13.34 -56.61 -19.01
CA PRO A 7 -12.46 -55.92 -18.08
C PRO A 7 -12.55 -56.52 -16.65
N SER A 8 -11.51 -56.38 -15.82
CA SER A 8 -11.57 -56.79 -14.41
C SER A 8 -11.58 -55.60 -13.45
N TRP A 9 -12.66 -55.52 -12.67
CA TRP A 9 -12.73 -54.82 -11.39
C TRP A 9 -12.18 -55.73 -10.29
N ALA A 10 -11.27 -55.23 -9.45
CA ALA A 10 -11.04 -55.57 -8.04
C ALA A 10 -9.74 -54.87 -7.61
N ALA A 11 -9.80 -53.78 -6.85
CA ALA A 11 -9.95 -53.73 -5.40
C ALA A 11 -8.60 -53.75 -4.64
N GLY A 12 -8.34 -52.63 -3.97
CA GLY A 12 -7.77 -52.62 -2.62
C GLY A 12 -6.27 -52.39 -2.51
N ARG A 13 -5.85 -51.11 -2.33
CA ARG A 13 -4.82 -50.68 -1.36
C ARG A 13 -5.13 -49.25 -0.87
N PRO A 14 -4.81 -48.93 0.39
CA PRO A 14 -5.69 -48.18 1.27
C PRO A 14 -5.58 -46.66 1.10
N LEU A 15 -6.75 -46.02 1.15
CA LEU A 15 -6.91 -44.61 1.51
C LEU A 15 -6.29 -44.39 2.89
N VAL A 16 -5.10 -43.79 2.92
CA VAL A 16 -4.64 -43.09 4.12
C VAL A 16 -5.37 -41.75 4.12
N SER A 17 -6.59 -41.76 4.66
CA SER A 17 -7.32 -40.56 5.04
C SER A 17 -6.55 -39.85 6.14
N ILE A 18 -5.63 -38.96 5.78
CA ILE A 18 -5.13 -37.95 6.70
C ILE A 18 -6.21 -36.86 6.77
N CYS A 19 -7.20 -37.09 7.62
CA CYS A 19 -8.01 -36.02 8.19
C CYS A 19 -7.11 -35.20 9.11
N ILE A 20 -6.43 -34.18 8.58
CA ILE A 20 -5.97 -33.07 9.40
C ILE A 20 -7.22 -32.21 9.66
N LEU A 21 -7.99 -32.61 10.66
CA LEU A 21 -8.86 -31.72 11.39
C LEU A 21 -7.94 -30.77 12.18
N VAL A 22 -7.58 -29.64 11.58
CA VAL A 22 -7.15 -28.48 12.37
C VAL A 22 -8.39 -28.05 13.16
N SER A 23 -8.45 -28.49 14.41
CA SER A 23 -9.43 -28.00 15.38
C SER A 23 -9.24 -26.50 15.55
N LEU A 24 -10.11 -25.71 14.92
CA LEU A 24 -10.23 -24.25 15.08
C LEU A 24 -10.72 -23.84 16.49
N ARG A 25 -10.62 -24.72 17.50
CA ARG A 25 -11.03 -24.42 18.89
C ARG A 25 -9.98 -23.67 19.71
N GLY A 26 -8.80 -23.39 19.16
CA GLY A 26 -7.78 -22.56 19.83
C GLY A 26 -7.83 -21.06 19.50
N LEU A 27 -8.59 -20.64 18.48
CA LEU A 27 -8.65 -19.24 18.01
C LEU A 27 -9.81 -18.42 18.59
N PHE A 28 -10.72 -19.04 19.35
CA PHE A 28 -11.86 -18.41 20.02
C PHE A 28 -12.12 -18.99 21.42
N SER A 29 -11.10 -19.02 22.26
CA SER A 29 -11.24 -19.32 23.69
C SER A 29 -11.72 -18.06 24.45
N SER A 30 -13.01 -17.74 24.35
CA SER A 30 -13.71 -16.93 25.35
C SER A 30 -14.33 -17.88 26.38
N THR A 31 -13.75 -17.90 27.58
CA THR A 31 -14.39 -18.52 28.74
C THR A 31 -15.72 -17.81 29.02
N PRO A 32 -16.83 -18.54 29.23
CA PRO A 32 -18.08 -17.93 29.62
C PRO A 32 -18.03 -17.66 31.13
N VAL A 33 -17.86 -16.40 31.52
CA VAL A 33 -18.13 -15.96 32.89
C VAL A 33 -19.62 -15.62 32.97
N ALA A 34 -20.32 -16.29 33.87
CA ALA A 34 -21.74 -16.15 34.11
C ALA A 34 -22.13 -14.69 34.44
N PHE A 35 -23.15 -14.17 33.75
CA PHE A 35 -23.79 -12.90 34.09
C PHE A 35 -24.70 -13.10 35.31
N GLY A 36 -24.24 -12.69 36.48
CA GLY A 36 -25.10 -12.29 37.58
C GLY A 36 -25.23 -10.77 37.56
N TYR A 37 -26.45 -10.25 37.41
CA TYR A 37 -26.71 -8.82 37.58
C TYR A 37 -26.74 -8.46 39.07
N PRO A 38 -26.03 -7.39 39.47
CA PRO A 38 -26.57 -6.47 40.46
C PRO A 38 -26.77 -5.09 39.83
N GLN A 39 -27.99 -4.56 39.97
CA GLN A 39 -28.21 -3.12 39.88
C GLN A 39 -27.34 -2.42 40.94
N LEU A 40 -26.74 -1.26 40.61
CA LEU A 40 -26.92 0.02 41.33
C LEU A 40 -25.89 1.09 40.89
N ARG A 41 -26.44 2.22 40.45
CA ARG A 41 -26.04 3.62 40.67
C ARG A 41 -24.56 4.01 40.75
N GLY A 42 -24.15 4.81 39.76
CA GLY A 42 -23.42 6.06 39.99
C GLY A 42 -21.89 6.01 39.96
N THR A 43 -21.31 7.09 39.44
CA THR A 43 -19.90 7.52 39.49
C THR A 43 -18.87 6.86 38.56
N ARG A 44 -18.68 7.50 37.40
CA ARG A 44 -17.41 8.12 36.95
C ARG A 44 -16.11 7.28 37.07
N VAL A 45 -16.12 5.97 36.81
CA VAL A 45 -14.89 5.18 36.54
C VAL A 45 -15.23 4.06 35.56
N GLU A 46 -15.35 4.33 34.25
CA GLU A 46 -15.43 3.25 33.26
C GLU A 46 -15.07 3.64 31.81
N LEU A 47 -14.04 4.47 31.63
CA LEU A 47 -13.37 4.62 30.33
C LEU A 47 -11.96 4.00 30.30
N ALA A 48 -11.48 3.49 31.44
CA ALA A 48 -10.20 2.78 31.55
C ALA A 48 -10.31 1.26 31.34
N GLY A 49 -11.52 0.69 31.38
CA GLY A 49 -11.76 -0.77 31.38
C GLY A 49 -11.77 -1.45 30.01
N LEU A 50 -11.80 -0.70 28.90
CA LEU A 50 -11.77 -1.24 27.52
C LEU A 50 -10.39 -1.09 26.84
N GLN A 51 -9.38 -0.63 27.58
CA GLN A 51 -8.00 -0.41 27.10
C GLN A 51 -7.03 -1.52 27.51
N SER A 52 -7.44 -2.78 27.50
CA SER A 52 -6.49 -3.90 27.31
C SER A 52 -6.23 -4.11 25.80
N ARG A 53 -6.02 -3.01 25.05
CA ARG A 53 -5.46 -3.09 23.70
C ARG A 53 -3.96 -3.04 23.85
N ARG A 54 -3.26 -4.10 23.41
CA ARG A 54 -1.79 -4.13 23.37
C ARG A 54 -1.31 -2.88 22.63
N ALA A 55 -0.65 -1.96 23.36
CA ALA A 55 -0.17 -0.69 22.82
C ALA A 55 0.70 -0.93 21.57
N VAL A 56 0.52 -0.10 20.54
CA VAL A 56 1.30 -0.19 19.31
C VAL A 56 2.69 0.43 19.52
N LEU A 57 2.74 1.57 20.19
CA LEU A 57 3.95 2.34 20.47
C LEU A 57 4.35 2.20 21.94
N SER A 58 5.66 2.11 22.19
CA SER A 58 6.18 2.18 23.55
C SER A 58 6.08 3.61 24.08
N LYS A 59 6.09 3.77 25.42
CA LYS A 59 6.09 5.10 26.05
C LYS A 59 7.29 5.94 25.59
N GLU A 60 8.47 5.34 25.55
CA GLU A 60 9.70 5.96 25.03
C GLU A 60 9.57 6.31 23.54
N GLY A 61 8.96 5.43 22.73
CA GLY A 61 8.73 5.69 21.32
C GLY A 61 7.82 6.89 21.09
N LEU A 62 6.80 7.07 21.91
CA LEU A 62 5.95 8.26 21.91
C LEU A 62 6.71 9.54 22.28
N GLU A 63 7.71 9.47 23.18
CA GLU A 63 8.56 10.61 23.52
C GLU A 63 9.56 10.96 22.41
N HIS A 64 10.10 9.97 21.70
CA HIS A 64 10.90 10.22 20.51
C HIS A 64 10.05 10.83 19.39
N LEU A 65 8.86 10.30 19.17
CA LEU A 65 7.93 10.78 18.16
C LEU A 65 7.51 12.23 18.41
N ALA A 66 7.28 12.62 19.66
CA ALA A 66 6.96 14.01 20.03
C ALA A 66 8.08 15.02 19.71
N ARG A 67 9.32 14.55 19.57
CA ARG A 67 10.50 15.35 19.24
C ARG A 67 10.97 15.14 17.79
N HIS A 68 10.22 14.39 17.00
CA HIS A 68 10.60 14.08 15.63
C HIS A 68 10.46 15.31 14.74
N GLU A 69 11.52 15.61 13.99
CA GLU A 69 11.56 16.64 12.97
C GLU A 69 11.80 16.00 11.61
N PHE A 70 10.99 16.38 10.63
CA PHE A 70 11.09 15.84 9.28
C PHE A 70 12.21 16.54 8.50
N HIS A 71 13.11 15.75 7.91
CA HIS A 71 14.18 16.25 7.05
C HIS A 71 14.04 15.70 5.63
N PRO A 72 13.57 16.52 4.67
CA PRO A 72 13.49 16.12 3.28
C PRO A 72 14.88 16.05 2.65
N GLY A 73 15.03 15.17 1.67
CA GLY A 73 16.19 15.10 0.80
C GLY A 73 16.25 16.24 -0.23
N GLY A 74 17.18 16.11 -1.17
CA GLY A 74 17.37 17.09 -2.23
C GLY A 74 16.23 17.12 -3.25
N ASN A 75 15.97 18.31 -3.79
CA ASN A 75 15.02 18.53 -4.88
C ASN A 75 15.70 18.34 -6.25
N THR A 76 14.93 17.84 -7.22
CA THR A 76 15.34 17.83 -8.63
C THR A 76 15.26 19.23 -9.26
N PRO A 77 15.86 19.44 -10.45
CA PRO A 77 15.66 20.67 -11.20
C PRO A 77 14.18 20.96 -11.51
N LEU A 78 13.35 19.94 -11.70
CA LEU A 78 11.93 20.10 -11.98
C LEU A 78 11.16 20.48 -10.71
N ASP A 79 11.46 19.84 -9.57
CA ASP A 79 10.90 20.22 -8.26
C ASP A 79 11.18 21.69 -7.95
N ASN A 80 12.40 22.16 -8.21
CA ASN A 80 12.77 23.55 -7.98
C ASN A 80 11.98 24.53 -8.86
N ARG A 81 11.59 24.12 -10.08
CA ARG A 81 10.74 24.93 -10.97
C ARG A 81 9.28 24.94 -10.55
N LEU A 82 8.77 23.82 -10.05
CA LEU A 82 7.37 23.67 -9.64
C LEU A 82 7.11 24.17 -8.21
N THR A 83 8.14 24.20 -7.36
CA THR A 83 8.03 24.63 -5.96
C THR A 83 7.41 26.02 -5.79
N PRO A 84 7.79 27.07 -6.55
CA PRO A 84 7.13 28.38 -6.45
C PRO A 84 5.64 28.32 -6.81
N VAL A 85 5.26 27.47 -7.78
CA VAL A 85 3.86 27.27 -8.16
C VAL A 85 3.11 26.63 -7.00
N TRP A 86 3.61 25.51 -6.47
CA TRP A 86 3.02 24.83 -5.32
C TRP A 86 2.95 25.70 -4.07
N GLN A 87 3.96 26.53 -3.83
CA GLN A 87 3.93 27.51 -2.74
C GLN A 87 2.79 28.52 -2.94
N GLY A 88 2.65 29.06 -4.16
CA GLY A 88 1.54 29.96 -4.48
C GLY A 88 0.15 29.33 -4.36
N TRP A 89 0.02 28.02 -4.54
CA TRP A 89 -1.21 27.27 -4.22
C TRP A 89 -1.41 27.12 -2.71
N ALA A 90 -0.37 26.73 -1.98
CA ALA A 90 -0.40 26.60 -0.52
C ALA A 90 -0.79 27.92 0.16
N ASP A 91 -0.23 29.04 -0.28
CA ASP A 91 -0.49 30.37 0.29
C ASP A 91 -1.95 30.84 0.07
N LYS A 92 -2.64 30.28 -0.93
CA LYS A 92 -4.05 30.57 -1.23
C LYS A 92 -5.02 29.68 -0.46
N LEU A 93 -4.55 28.60 0.17
CA LEU A 93 -5.42 27.73 0.95
C LEU A 93 -5.87 28.44 2.24
N PRO A 94 -7.15 28.30 2.63
CA PRO A 94 -7.63 28.86 3.88
C PRO A 94 -6.88 28.28 5.09
N ARG A 95 -6.50 29.13 6.06
CA ARG A 95 -5.74 28.68 7.25
C ARG A 95 -6.50 27.66 8.13
N TRP A 96 -7.83 27.60 8.04
CA TRP A 96 -8.65 26.61 8.75
C TRP A 96 -8.63 25.22 8.10
N LEU A 97 -8.18 25.10 6.85
CA LEU A 97 -8.14 23.84 6.14
C LEU A 97 -6.99 22.99 6.67
N ALA A 98 -7.30 21.83 7.26
CA ALA A 98 -6.28 20.92 7.73
C ALA A 98 -5.45 20.36 6.55
N PRO A 99 -4.12 20.31 6.62
CA PRO A 99 -3.26 19.77 5.55
C PRO A 99 -3.65 18.36 5.10
N ASN A 100 -3.98 17.48 6.05
CA ASN A 100 -4.42 16.12 5.76
C ASN A 100 -5.70 16.05 4.91
N ILE A 101 -6.55 17.09 4.93
CA ILE A 101 -7.73 17.15 4.05
C ILE A 101 -7.30 17.44 2.61
N VAL A 102 -6.22 18.22 2.40
CA VAL A 102 -5.64 18.48 1.07
C VAL A 102 -5.15 17.16 0.46
N THR A 103 -4.34 16.39 1.20
CA THR A 103 -3.88 15.05 0.79
C THR A 103 -5.06 14.14 0.42
N LEU A 104 -6.08 14.09 1.29
CA LEU A 104 -7.26 13.24 1.10
C LEU A 104 -8.09 13.62 -0.13
N ALA A 105 -8.32 14.93 -0.31
CA ALA A 105 -9.02 15.46 -1.47
C ALA A 105 -8.26 15.13 -2.76
N GLY A 106 -6.93 15.27 -2.74
CA GLY A 106 -6.05 14.88 -3.84
C GLY A 106 -6.11 13.38 -4.16
N PHE A 107 -6.17 12.53 -3.15
CA PHE A 107 -6.19 11.07 -3.32
C PHE A 107 -7.57 10.53 -3.75
N THR A 108 -8.65 11.24 -3.47
CA THR A 108 -10.01 10.78 -3.81
C THR A 108 -10.18 10.43 -5.31
N PRO A 109 -9.79 11.27 -6.28
CA PRO A 109 -9.86 10.88 -7.70
C PRO A 109 -8.91 9.73 -8.05
N MET A 110 -7.78 9.56 -7.35
CA MET A 110 -6.90 8.39 -7.50
C MET A 110 -7.65 7.10 -7.15
N ALA A 111 -8.30 7.07 -5.99
CA ALA A 111 -9.11 5.95 -5.53
C ALA A 111 -10.22 5.58 -6.53
N VAL A 112 -10.93 6.59 -7.06
CA VAL A 112 -11.95 6.38 -8.10
C VAL A 112 -11.32 5.78 -9.36
N SER A 113 -10.17 6.30 -9.81
CA SER A 113 -9.49 5.75 -10.99
C SER A 113 -9.06 4.30 -10.80
N TYR A 114 -8.61 3.95 -9.60
CA TYR A 114 -8.28 2.56 -9.26
C TYR A 114 -9.52 1.67 -9.35
N ALA A 115 -10.64 2.07 -8.75
CA ALA A 115 -11.90 1.32 -8.80
C ALA A 115 -12.41 1.14 -10.23
N LEU A 116 -12.30 2.16 -11.08
CA LEU A 116 -12.65 2.07 -12.50
C LEU A 116 -11.72 1.11 -13.25
N ALA A 117 -10.44 1.06 -12.92
CA ALA A 117 -9.50 0.10 -13.51
C ALA A 117 -9.85 -1.36 -13.15
N TRP A 118 -10.39 -1.63 -11.95
CA TRP A 118 -10.96 -2.94 -11.60
C TRP A 118 -12.14 -3.31 -12.51
N ARG A 119 -13.00 -2.35 -12.82
CA ARG A 119 -14.20 -2.57 -13.64
C ARG A 119 -13.90 -2.77 -15.12
N TYR A 120 -12.95 -2.02 -15.66
CA TYR A 120 -12.69 -1.96 -17.12
C TYR A 120 -11.47 -2.78 -17.56
N SER A 121 -10.48 -3.02 -16.69
CA SER A 121 -9.27 -3.76 -17.04
C SER A 121 -8.81 -4.69 -15.90
N PRO A 122 -9.65 -5.62 -15.41
CA PRO A 122 -9.32 -6.45 -14.25
C PRO A 122 -8.07 -7.31 -14.46
N GLY A 123 -7.80 -7.75 -15.69
CA GLY A 123 -6.64 -8.59 -16.05
C GLY A 123 -5.43 -7.86 -16.61
N PHE A 124 -5.41 -6.51 -16.60
CA PHE A 124 -4.36 -5.69 -17.24
C PHE A 124 -4.15 -5.99 -18.74
N ALA A 125 -5.14 -6.57 -19.43
CA ALA A 125 -5.01 -7.03 -20.82
C ALA A 125 -5.80 -6.17 -21.82
N VAL A 126 -6.80 -5.42 -21.33
CA VAL A 126 -7.73 -4.66 -22.17
C VAL A 126 -7.71 -3.20 -21.76
N SER A 127 -7.67 -2.29 -22.73
CA SER A 127 -7.78 -0.85 -22.44
C SER A 127 -9.21 -0.50 -22.05
N GLY A 128 -9.35 0.44 -21.11
CA GLY A 128 -10.67 0.95 -20.72
C GLY A 128 -11.31 1.85 -21.78
N PRO A 129 -12.49 2.43 -21.50
CA PRO A 129 -13.10 3.40 -22.39
C PRO A 129 -12.18 4.62 -22.59
N ARG A 130 -12.31 5.31 -23.73
CA ARG A 130 -11.43 6.42 -24.15
C ARG A 130 -11.19 7.49 -23.08
N TRP A 131 -12.19 7.77 -22.26
CA TRP A 131 -12.13 8.80 -21.22
C TRP A 131 -11.37 8.36 -19.96
N LEU A 132 -11.11 7.06 -19.76
CA LEU A 132 -10.53 6.55 -18.53
C LEU A 132 -9.05 6.95 -18.37
N ALA A 133 -8.25 6.92 -19.44
CA ALA A 133 -6.85 7.36 -19.38
C ALA A 133 -6.73 8.89 -19.14
N PRO A 134 -7.50 9.77 -19.81
CA PRO A 134 -7.59 11.18 -19.45
C PRO A 134 -8.09 11.44 -18.02
N PHE A 135 -9.04 10.66 -17.52
CA PHE A 135 -9.48 10.76 -16.12
C PHE A 135 -8.34 10.39 -15.16
N ALA A 136 -7.61 9.29 -15.42
CA ALA A 136 -6.46 8.88 -14.63
C ALA A 136 -5.33 9.93 -14.66
N LEU A 137 -5.10 10.58 -15.81
CA LEU A 137 -4.18 11.71 -15.95
C LEU A 137 -4.57 12.87 -15.02
N LEU A 138 -5.83 13.30 -15.07
CA LEU A 138 -6.33 14.38 -14.20
C LEU A 138 -6.24 13.99 -12.72
N ALA A 139 -6.62 12.76 -12.38
CA ALA A 139 -6.51 12.24 -11.03
C ALA A 139 -5.07 12.29 -10.49
N LEU A 140 -4.10 11.85 -11.30
CA LEU A 140 -2.68 11.88 -10.94
C LEU A 140 -2.15 13.31 -10.81
N GLY A 141 -2.52 14.21 -11.72
CA GLY A 141 -2.10 15.62 -11.65
C GLY A 141 -2.67 16.35 -10.42
N VAL A 142 -3.93 16.07 -10.07
CA VAL A 142 -4.55 16.58 -8.85
C VAL A 142 -3.86 16.03 -7.61
N TYR A 143 -3.57 14.72 -7.57
CA TYR A 143 -2.85 14.11 -6.45
C TYR A 143 -1.45 14.69 -6.29
N GLN A 144 -0.62 14.69 -7.35
CA GLN A 144 0.74 15.24 -7.33
C GLN A 144 0.75 16.69 -6.82
N THR A 145 -0.19 17.51 -7.28
CA THR A 145 -0.27 18.90 -6.83
C THR A 145 -0.66 18.99 -5.36
N SER A 146 -1.63 18.19 -4.92
CA SER A 146 -2.13 18.22 -3.53
C SER A 146 -1.07 17.74 -2.55
N ASP A 147 -0.37 16.66 -2.89
CA ASP A 147 0.79 16.09 -2.18
C ASP A 147 1.90 17.15 -2.00
N ALA A 148 2.32 17.80 -3.09
CA ALA A 148 3.34 18.84 -3.00
C ALA A 148 2.89 20.10 -2.21
N VAL A 149 1.59 20.34 -2.09
CA VAL A 149 1.01 21.51 -1.44
C VAL A 149 0.76 21.29 0.05
N ASP A 150 0.41 20.08 0.48
CA ASP A 150 -0.04 19.83 1.86
C ASP A 150 1.03 20.16 2.91
N GLY A 151 2.30 19.75 2.70
CA GLY A 151 3.40 20.00 3.61
C GLY A 151 3.81 21.47 3.61
N LYS A 152 3.67 22.15 2.47
CA LYS A 152 3.90 23.61 2.35
C LYS A 152 2.83 24.38 3.14
N HIS A 153 1.57 23.98 2.99
CA HIS A 153 0.46 24.52 3.76
C HIS A 153 0.64 24.26 5.27
N ALA A 154 0.99 23.02 5.64
CA ALA A 154 1.26 22.63 7.02
C ALA A 154 2.35 23.50 7.67
N ARG A 155 3.46 23.74 6.98
CA ARG A 155 4.52 24.63 7.47
C ARG A 155 4.06 26.09 7.53
N GLY A 156 3.33 26.57 6.53
CA GLY A 156 2.82 27.95 6.48
C GLY A 156 1.83 28.31 7.59
N ILE A 157 1.11 27.32 8.12
CA ILE A 157 0.17 27.50 9.24
C ILE A 157 0.68 26.98 10.58
N GLY A 158 1.89 26.41 10.64
CA GLY A 158 2.46 25.85 11.88
C GLY A 158 1.80 24.54 12.34
N ALA A 159 1.22 23.76 11.41
CA ALA A 159 0.53 22.49 11.67
C ALA A 159 1.32 21.25 11.21
N ALA A 160 2.63 21.36 11.01
CA ALA A 160 3.48 20.22 10.69
C ALA A 160 3.61 19.29 11.91
N THR A 161 3.26 18.01 11.75
CA THR A 161 3.29 17.02 12.83
C THR A 161 3.73 15.65 12.32
N PRO A 162 4.23 14.76 13.19
CA PRO A 162 4.50 13.36 12.85
C PRO A 162 3.25 12.61 12.32
N VAL A 163 2.05 12.96 12.79
CA VAL A 163 0.79 12.41 12.27
C VAL A 163 0.54 12.90 10.84
N GLY A 164 0.88 14.15 10.53
CA GLY A 164 0.85 14.71 9.18
C GLY A 164 1.78 13.95 8.24
N GLN A 165 3.05 13.73 8.64
CA GLN A 165 4.02 12.95 7.85
C GLN A 165 3.53 11.51 7.58
N LEU A 166 2.95 10.84 8.59
CA LEU A 166 2.35 9.51 8.39
C LEU A 166 1.17 9.56 7.39
N PHE A 167 0.37 10.62 7.43
CA PHE A 167 -0.79 10.77 6.56
C PHE A 167 -0.33 10.95 5.11
N ASP A 168 0.51 11.94 4.86
CA ASP A 168 1.16 12.24 3.59
C ASP A 168 1.81 10.98 2.97
N HIS A 169 2.88 10.47 3.59
CA HIS A 169 3.63 9.33 3.05
C HIS A 169 2.82 8.02 3.02
N GLY A 170 1.81 7.90 3.91
CA GLY A 170 0.87 6.78 3.88
C GLY A 170 0.01 6.80 2.62
N PHE A 171 -0.53 7.96 2.26
CA PHE A 171 -1.29 8.13 1.02
C PHE A 171 -0.42 7.97 -0.22
N ASP A 172 0.86 8.37 -0.18
CA ASP A 172 1.81 8.11 -1.25
C ASP A 172 2.00 6.62 -1.53
N CYS A 173 2.08 5.81 -0.48
CA CYS A 173 2.19 4.37 -0.64
C CYS A 173 0.92 3.77 -1.29
N LEU A 174 -0.27 4.28 -0.94
CA LEU A 174 -1.52 3.88 -1.60
C LEU A 174 -1.61 4.40 -3.03
N ALA A 175 -1.10 5.61 -3.28
CA ALA A 175 -1.05 6.22 -4.60
C ALA A 175 -0.13 5.40 -5.51
N ALA A 176 0.97 4.84 -5.01
CA ALA A 176 1.85 3.95 -5.77
C ALA A 176 1.12 2.72 -6.34
N ILE A 177 0.23 2.10 -5.56
CA ILE A 177 -0.62 0.97 -6.03
C ILE A 177 -1.53 1.44 -7.18
N THR A 178 -2.08 2.64 -7.05
CA THR A 178 -2.97 3.23 -8.06
C THR A 178 -2.20 3.63 -9.33
N ILE A 179 -1.04 4.28 -9.18
CA ILE A 179 -0.10 4.66 -10.25
C ILE A 179 0.29 3.43 -11.07
N HIS A 180 0.63 2.32 -10.42
CA HIS A 180 0.87 1.06 -11.12
C HIS A 180 -0.34 0.64 -11.96
N SER A 181 -1.54 0.62 -11.37
CA SER A 181 -2.76 0.27 -12.09
C SER A 181 -3.08 1.22 -13.24
N MET A 182 -2.78 2.52 -13.11
CA MET A 182 -2.96 3.51 -14.17
C MET A 182 -2.02 3.23 -15.34
N ALA A 183 -0.75 2.92 -15.07
CA ALA A 183 0.21 2.51 -16.10
C ALA A 183 -0.30 1.27 -16.86
N MET A 184 -0.88 0.29 -16.15
CA MET A 184 -1.41 -0.92 -16.77
C MET A 184 -2.60 -0.67 -17.71
N LEU A 185 -3.33 0.46 -17.61
CA LEU A 185 -4.41 0.82 -18.55
C LEU A 185 -3.90 1.11 -19.97
N VAL A 186 -2.62 1.45 -20.10
CA VAL A 186 -1.98 1.80 -21.38
C VAL A 186 -0.98 0.72 -21.78
N LEU A 187 -0.18 0.21 -20.84
CA LEU A 187 0.85 -0.79 -21.15
C LEU A 187 0.26 -2.15 -21.49
N LEU A 188 -0.87 -2.53 -20.88
CA LEU A 188 -1.59 -3.78 -21.16
C LEU A 188 -0.73 -5.07 -21.20
N PRO A 189 0.13 -5.37 -20.21
CA PRO A 189 0.96 -6.57 -20.22
C PRO A 189 0.19 -7.88 -19.96
N GLY A 190 -1.13 -7.80 -19.70
CA GLY A 190 -1.95 -8.95 -19.33
C GLY A 190 -1.47 -9.60 -18.03
N SER A 191 -1.50 -10.94 -17.99
CA SER A 191 -1.04 -11.74 -16.86
C SER A 191 0.47 -11.96 -16.80
N SER A 192 1.25 -11.20 -17.57
CA SER A 192 2.70 -11.30 -17.54
C SER A 192 3.27 -11.03 -16.15
N CYS A 193 4.24 -11.83 -15.72
CA CYS A 193 4.98 -11.59 -14.49
C CYS A 193 5.68 -10.22 -14.46
N TRP A 194 5.97 -9.63 -15.63
CA TRP A 194 6.58 -8.31 -15.73
C TRP A 194 5.66 -7.17 -15.29
N GLY A 195 4.33 -7.33 -15.40
CA GLY A 195 3.40 -6.38 -14.80
C GLY A 195 3.56 -6.36 -13.27
N LEU A 196 3.64 -7.54 -12.66
CA LEU A 196 3.87 -7.69 -11.22
C LEU A 196 5.28 -7.25 -10.79
N ALA A 197 6.29 -7.46 -11.64
CA ALA A 197 7.63 -6.93 -11.41
C ALA A 197 7.63 -5.39 -11.40
N GLY A 198 6.85 -4.75 -12.27
CA GLY A 198 6.69 -3.31 -12.26
C GLY A 198 6.03 -2.79 -10.97
N LEU A 199 5.05 -3.51 -10.42
CA LEU A 199 4.46 -3.22 -9.11
C LEU A 199 5.49 -3.38 -7.99
N ALA A 200 6.19 -4.52 -7.97
CA ALA A 200 7.19 -4.84 -6.95
C ALA A 200 8.30 -3.79 -6.95
N ALA A 201 8.81 -3.40 -8.12
CA ALA A 201 9.85 -2.39 -8.26
C ALA A 201 9.38 -1.01 -7.74
N LEU A 202 8.14 -0.61 -8.05
CA LEU A 202 7.57 0.66 -7.58
C LEU A 202 7.41 0.69 -6.05
N LEU A 203 6.77 -0.32 -5.48
CA LEU A 203 6.54 -0.38 -4.03
C LEU A 203 7.85 -0.58 -3.25
N THR A 204 8.80 -1.33 -3.82
CA THR A 204 10.15 -1.48 -3.24
C THR A 204 10.88 -0.15 -3.28
N GLY A 205 10.86 0.59 -4.40
CA GLY A 205 11.48 1.91 -4.49
C GLY A 205 10.97 2.85 -3.40
N PHE A 206 9.64 2.89 -3.19
CA PHE A 206 9.04 3.70 -2.12
C PHE A 206 9.45 3.22 -0.72
N PHE A 207 9.39 1.92 -0.45
CA PHE A 207 9.83 1.36 0.83
C PHE A 207 11.31 1.66 1.11
N MET A 208 12.16 1.56 0.09
CA MET A 208 13.60 1.82 0.20
C MET A 208 13.87 3.28 0.59
N ALA A 209 13.09 4.25 0.10
CA ALA A 209 13.21 5.64 0.54
C ALA A 209 12.90 5.79 2.03
N GLN A 210 11.80 5.21 2.52
CA GLN A 210 11.42 5.25 3.94
C GLN A 210 12.44 4.51 4.84
N TRP A 211 12.98 3.39 4.35
CA TRP A 211 14.06 2.67 5.02
C TRP A 211 15.37 3.47 5.03
N SER A 212 15.64 4.25 3.98
CA SER A 212 16.78 5.15 3.91
C SER A 212 16.66 6.29 4.94
N GLU A 213 15.46 6.87 5.10
CA GLU A 213 15.17 7.85 6.17
C GLU A 213 15.46 7.26 7.55
N ARG A 214 15.07 6.01 7.79
CA ARG A 214 15.33 5.31 9.06
C ARG A 214 16.81 5.27 9.43
N VAL A 215 17.65 4.94 8.44
CA VAL A 215 19.07 4.69 8.64
C VAL A 215 19.89 5.99 8.61
N MET A 216 19.55 6.91 7.70
CA MET A 216 20.34 8.13 7.46
C MET A 216 19.75 9.38 8.14
N GLY A 217 18.48 9.35 8.54
CA GLY A 217 17.77 10.49 9.14
C GLY A 217 17.25 11.53 8.14
N VAL A 218 17.33 11.24 6.83
CA VAL A 218 16.87 12.11 5.74
C VAL A 218 16.13 11.25 4.72
N LEU A 219 14.94 11.69 4.29
CA LEU A 219 14.15 10.97 3.30
C LEU A 219 14.61 11.32 1.87
N PRO A 220 15.22 10.39 1.10
CA PRO A 220 15.58 10.68 -0.29
C PRO A 220 14.33 10.77 -1.17
N THR A 221 14.09 11.94 -1.73
CA THR A 221 12.98 12.21 -2.68
C THR A 221 13.44 12.19 -4.14
N SER A 222 14.76 12.17 -4.37
CA SER A 222 15.37 12.17 -5.69
C SER A 222 16.74 11.50 -5.71
N TYR A 223 17.13 11.03 -6.90
CA TYR A 223 18.47 10.54 -7.22
C TYR A 223 19.01 11.27 -8.45
N GLY A 224 19.82 12.29 -8.18
CA GLY A 224 20.36 13.17 -9.21
C GLY A 224 19.25 14.05 -9.81
N VAL A 225 18.93 13.83 -11.08
CA VAL A 225 17.93 14.63 -11.82
C VAL A 225 16.56 13.94 -11.92
N ILE A 226 16.40 12.78 -11.29
CA ILE A 226 15.16 11.99 -11.34
C ILE A 226 14.64 11.82 -9.92
N GLY A 227 13.42 12.28 -9.69
CA GLY A 227 12.66 12.08 -8.46
C GLY A 227 11.25 11.58 -8.75
N VAL A 228 10.39 11.68 -7.73
CA VAL A 228 8.98 11.26 -7.82
C VAL A 228 8.22 12.08 -8.87
N THR A 229 8.49 13.39 -8.94
CA THR A 229 7.85 14.34 -9.85
C THR A 229 8.04 13.96 -11.32
N GLU A 230 9.28 13.68 -11.76
CA GLU A 230 9.57 13.28 -13.14
C GLU A 230 8.85 11.98 -13.51
N VAL A 231 8.85 11.01 -12.60
CA VAL A 231 8.23 9.71 -12.82
C VAL A 231 6.71 9.83 -12.97
N GLN A 232 6.07 10.64 -12.13
CA GLN A 232 4.64 10.91 -12.21
C GLN A 232 4.29 11.70 -13.48
N ILE A 233 5.09 12.70 -13.87
CA ILE A 233 4.90 13.44 -15.13
C ILE A 233 5.08 12.54 -16.34
N ALA A 234 6.05 11.62 -16.35
CA ALA A 234 6.22 10.65 -17.41
C ALA A 234 4.98 9.75 -17.57
N LEU A 235 4.39 9.30 -16.45
CA LEU A 235 3.13 8.56 -16.50
C LEU A 235 1.96 9.43 -16.99
N MET A 236 1.87 10.70 -16.56
CA MET A 236 0.88 11.63 -17.07
C MET A 236 0.97 11.79 -18.60
N LEU A 237 2.19 11.92 -19.15
CA LEU A 237 2.41 11.97 -20.59
C LEU A 237 1.97 10.66 -21.27
N LEU A 238 2.29 9.50 -20.69
CA LEU A 238 1.85 8.21 -21.21
C LEU A 238 0.32 8.08 -21.23
N LEU A 239 -0.36 8.51 -20.17
CA LEU A 239 -1.82 8.51 -20.06
C LEU A 239 -2.47 9.48 -21.07
N LEU A 240 -1.88 10.66 -21.27
CA LEU A 240 -2.32 11.63 -22.29
C LEU A 240 -2.23 11.01 -23.68
N LEU A 241 -1.07 10.45 -24.05
CA LEU A 241 -0.86 9.82 -25.34
C LEU A 241 -1.80 8.62 -25.55
N GLY A 242 -2.00 7.80 -24.52
CA GLY A 242 -2.95 6.70 -24.54
C GLY A 242 -4.40 7.16 -24.76
N GLY A 243 -4.82 8.23 -24.08
CA GLY A 243 -6.13 8.84 -24.24
C GLY A 243 -6.38 9.40 -25.65
N LEU A 244 -5.38 10.10 -26.21
CA LEU A 244 -5.44 10.63 -27.57
C LEU A 244 -5.50 9.51 -28.62
N ALA A 245 -4.67 8.48 -28.48
CA ALA A 245 -4.65 7.33 -29.39
C ALA A 245 -5.98 6.54 -29.36
N GLY A 246 -6.54 6.35 -28.17
CA GLY A 246 -7.74 5.55 -27.95
C GLY A 246 -7.47 4.05 -27.80
N PRO A 247 -8.45 3.29 -27.26
CA PRO A 247 -8.25 1.93 -26.77
C PRO A 247 -7.88 0.93 -27.85
N GLU A 248 -8.40 1.06 -29.07
CA GLU A 248 -8.05 0.17 -30.20
C GLU A 248 -6.57 0.28 -30.57
N LYS A 249 -6.08 1.52 -30.74
CA LYS A 249 -4.68 1.77 -31.10
C LYS A 249 -3.74 1.43 -29.96
N VAL A 250 -4.11 1.74 -28.71
CA VAL A 250 -3.37 1.30 -27.51
C VAL A 250 -3.28 -0.21 -27.46
N GLY A 251 -4.39 -0.93 -27.65
CA GLY A 251 -4.42 -2.39 -27.69
C GLY A 251 -3.50 -2.97 -28.77
N SER A 252 -3.64 -2.48 -30.01
CA SER A 252 -2.82 -2.93 -31.15
C SER A 252 -1.32 -2.67 -30.94
N LEU A 253 -0.95 -1.50 -30.42
CA LEU A 253 0.42 -1.16 -30.08
C LEU A 253 0.94 -2.10 -28.97
N SER A 254 0.24 -2.21 -27.84
CA SER A 254 0.68 -3.02 -26.70
C SER A 254 0.82 -4.50 -27.03
N SER A 255 0.01 -5.03 -27.97
CA SER A 255 0.12 -6.40 -28.47
C SER A 255 1.17 -6.61 -29.56
N SER A 256 1.74 -5.54 -30.12
CA SER A 256 2.76 -5.64 -31.17
C SER A 256 4.01 -6.36 -30.65
N ILE A 257 4.51 -7.33 -31.39
CA ILE A 257 5.66 -8.14 -30.97
C ILE A 257 6.95 -7.38 -31.26
N VAL A 258 7.78 -7.23 -30.22
CA VAL A 258 9.09 -6.60 -30.28
C VAL A 258 10.13 -7.53 -29.65
N GLN A 259 11.41 -7.33 -29.96
CA GLN A 259 12.46 -8.04 -29.25
C GLN A 259 12.54 -7.54 -27.81
N SER A 260 12.61 -8.46 -26.85
CA SER A 260 12.77 -8.11 -25.44
C SER A 260 14.03 -7.27 -25.24
N PRO A 261 13.93 -6.11 -24.56
CA PRO A 261 15.10 -5.31 -24.18
C PRO A 261 16.11 -6.06 -23.30
N LEU A 262 15.71 -7.19 -22.70
CA LEU A 262 16.54 -8.05 -21.87
C LEU A 262 17.09 -9.28 -22.62
N GLY A 263 16.88 -9.37 -23.94
CA GLY A 263 17.38 -10.49 -24.74
C GLY A 263 16.61 -11.81 -24.55
N LEU A 264 15.42 -11.78 -23.95
CA LEU A 264 14.59 -12.96 -23.64
C LEU A 264 13.74 -13.45 -24.82
N GLY A 265 14.04 -13.00 -26.04
CA GLY A 265 13.27 -13.29 -27.25
C GLY A 265 12.09 -12.33 -27.50
N PRO A 266 11.21 -12.65 -28.47
CA PRO A 266 10.09 -11.79 -28.83
C PRO A 266 9.00 -11.75 -27.75
N VAL A 267 8.54 -10.54 -27.41
CA VAL A 267 7.48 -10.31 -26.41
C VAL A 267 6.52 -9.20 -26.88
N PRO A 268 5.28 -9.13 -26.37
CA PRO A 268 4.41 -7.99 -26.61
C PRO A 268 5.05 -6.67 -26.11
N MET A 269 4.84 -5.57 -26.84
CA MET A 269 5.41 -4.26 -26.50
C MET A 269 5.01 -3.81 -25.10
N GLY A 270 3.81 -4.13 -24.64
CA GLY A 270 3.37 -3.90 -23.27
C GLY A 270 4.25 -4.56 -22.21
N VAL A 271 4.66 -5.80 -22.48
CA VAL A 271 5.58 -6.56 -21.61
C VAL A 271 6.99 -6.00 -21.68
N ALA A 272 7.48 -5.63 -22.87
CA ALA A 272 8.78 -4.98 -23.04
C ALA A 272 8.84 -3.65 -22.27
N ALA A 273 7.78 -2.84 -22.31
CA ALA A 273 7.70 -1.60 -21.53
C ALA A 273 7.75 -1.87 -20.02
N CYS A 274 7.06 -2.92 -19.54
CA CYS A 274 7.13 -3.34 -18.13
C CYS A 274 8.53 -3.83 -17.73
N GLN A 275 9.26 -4.50 -18.63
CA GLN A 275 10.65 -4.88 -18.41
C GLN A 275 11.54 -3.66 -18.19
N VAL A 276 11.48 -2.68 -19.11
CA VAL A 276 12.24 -1.43 -19.02
C VAL A 276 11.92 -0.70 -17.71
N TRP A 277 10.62 -0.56 -17.40
CA TRP A 277 10.16 0.06 -16.16
C TRP A 277 10.68 -0.65 -14.90
N SER A 278 10.62 -1.98 -14.87
CA SER A 278 11.08 -2.77 -13.72
C SER A 278 12.58 -2.63 -13.51
N VAL A 279 13.37 -2.64 -14.59
CA VAL A 279 14.83 -2.46 -14.52
C VAL A 279 15.18 -1.03 -14.10
N PHE A 280 14.50 -0.03 -14.66
CA PHE A 280 14.70 1.36 -14.31
C PHE A 280 14.48 1.60 -12.82
N LEU A 281 13.31 1.25 -12.29
CA LEU A 281 13.02 1.41 -10.86
C LEU A 281 13.88 0.51 -9.97
N GLY A 282 14.17 -0.72 -10.41
CA GLY A 282 15.08 -1.62 -9.72
C GLY A 282 16.48 -1.02 -9.56
N SER A 283 16.98 -0.30 -10.56
CA SER A 283 18.28 0.37 -10.49
C SER A 283 18.29 1.56 -9.52
N ILE A 284 17.20 2.33 -9.46
CA ILE A 284 17.00 3.39 -8.47
C ILE A 284 16.98 2.80 -7.06
N ALA A 285 16.17 1.75 -6.84
CA ALA A 285 16.09 1.06 -5.54
C ALA A 285 17.44 0.47 -5.13
N ALA A 286 18.21 -0.09 -6.08
CA ALA A 286 19.55 -0.60 -5.81
C ALA A 286 20.53 0.52 -5.42
N THR A 287 20.46 1.68 -6.08
CA THR A 287 21.29 2.84 -5.74
C THR A 287 20.97 3.37 -4.34
N CYS A 288 19.67 3.49 -4.01
CA CYS A 288 19.22 3.78 -2.64
C CYS A 288 19.79 2.78 -1.63
N GLY A 289 19.69 1.49 -1.95
CA GLY A 289 20.23 0.38 -1.14
C GLY A 289 21.71 0.53 -0.86
N ILE A 290 22.51 0.72 -1.91
CA ILE A 290 23.96 0.84 -1.83
C ILE A 290 24.36 2.06 -1.00
N GLN A 291 23.73 3.24 -1.24
CA GLN A 291 24.06 4.46 -0.50
C GLN A 291 23.72 4.33 0.99
N THR A 292 22.55 3.77 1.30
CA THR A 292 22.11 3.55 2.69
C THR A 292 23.02 2.58 3.43
N MET A 293 23.40 1.46 2.78
CA MET A 293 24.32 0.49 3.40
C MET A 293 25.73 1.06 3.58
N LYS A 294 26.22 1.89 2.65
CA LYS A 294 27.49 2.63 2.82
C LYS A 294 27.43 3.57 4.03
N HIS A 295 26.31 4.27 4.21
CA HIS A 295 26.12 5.12 5.39
C HIS A 295 26.12 4.27 6.68
N ALA A 296 25.40 3.16 6.71
CA ALA A 296 25.39 2.24 7.85
C ALA A 296 26.81 1.72 8.19
N ALA A 297 27.62 1.43 7.18
CA ALA A 297 29.00 0.99 7.32
C ALA A 297 29.97 2.07 7.85
N SER A 298 29.64 3.35 7.67
CA SER A 298 30.43 4.46 8.21
C SER A 298 30.17 4.77 9.70
N GLN A 299 29.18 4.12 10.31
CA GLN A 299 28.83 4.33 11.72
C GLN A 299 29.88 3.71 12.66
N LYS A 300 30.01 4.27 13.88
CA LYS A 300 30.97 3.79 14.90
C LYS A 300 30.85 2.30 15.18
N GLU A 301 29.63 1.77 15.22
CA GLU A 301 29.35 0.33 15.36
C GLU A 301 28.88 -0.28 14.01
N ALA A 302 29.71 -0.15 12.97
CA ALA A 302 29.40 -0.54 11.59
C ALA A 302 28.72 -1.92 11.47
N GLY A 303 29.26 -2.96 12.13
CA GLY A 303 28.71 -4.32 12.06
C GLY A 303 27.28 -4.44 12.62
N LYS A 304 26.97 -3.75 13.73
CA LYS A 304 25.61 -3.72 14.30
C LYS A 304 24.65 -2.91 13.43
N SER A 305 25.12 -1.75 12.94
CA SER A 305 24.35 -0.86 12.06
C SER A 305 23.96 -1.55 10.75
N ILE A 306 24.94 -2.18 10.07
CA ILE A 306 24.73 -2.97 8.84
C ILE A 306 23.74 -4.11 9.09
N ARG A 307 23.89 -4.84 10.20
CA ARG A 307 22.99 -5.96 10.53
C ARG A 307 21.56 -5.48 10.77
N ALA A 308 21.39 -4.40 11.52
CA ALA A 308 20.08 -3.82 11.79
C ALA A 308 19.43 -3.34 10.48
N ALA A 309 20.14 -2.52 9.70
CA ALA A 309 19.66 -2.00 8.41
C ALA A 309 19.31 -3.14 7.43
N GLY A 310 20.16 -4.17 7.32
CA GLY A 310 19.89 -5.32 6.47
C GLY A 310 18.70 -6.16 6.94
N SER A 311 18.50 -6.30 8.26
CA SER A 311 17.36 -7.05 8.81
C SER A 311 16.02 -6.40 8.53
N ASP A 312 15.98 -5.06 8.42
CA ASP A 312 14.78 -4.30 8.09
C ASP A 312 14.27 -4.59 6.66
N LEU A 313 15.13 -5.07 5.76
CA LEU A 313 14.76 -5.42 4.39
C LEU A 313 14.10 -6.80 4.26
N LEU A 314 14.24 -7.66 5.27
CA LEU A 314 13.81 -9.06 5.19
C LEU A 314 12.32 -9.24 4.87
N PRO A 315 11.37 -8.51 5.50
CA PRO A 315 9.94 -8.70 5.21
C PRO A 315 9.57 -8.39 3.76
N VAL A 316 10.15 -7.34 3.19
CA VAL A 316 9.91 -6.93 1.80
C VAL A 316 10.58 -7.89 0.84
N ALA A 317 11.82 -8.33 1.11
CA ALA A 317 12.49 -9.33 0.30
C ALA A 317 11.70 -10.65 0.24
N LEU A 318 11.21 -11.14 1.40
CA LEU A 318 10.37 -12.34 1.46
C LEU A 318 9.04 -12.15 0.72
N LEU A 319 8.41 -10.97 0.85
CA LEU A 319 7.18 -10.67 0.13
C LEU A 319 7.37 -10.71 -1.40
N ILE A 320 8.49 -10.18 -1.89
CA ILE A 320 8.85 -10.23 -3.32
C ILE A 320 9.06 -11.67 -3.77
N VAL A 321 9.80 -12.48 -3.00
CA VAL A 321 9.98 -13.90 -3.29
C VAL A 321 8.62 -14.61 -3.38
N LEU A 322 7.72 -14.37 -2.42
CA LEU A 322 6.39 -14.95 -2.42
C LEU A 322 5.53 -14.49 -3.60
N LEU A 323 5.61 -13.21 -4.00
CA LEU A 323 4.92 -12.68 -5.18
C LEU A 323 5.31 -13.42 -6.47
N PHE A 324 6.57 -13.80 -6.62
CA PHE A 324 7.03 -14.55 -7.80
C PHE A 324 6.94 -16.07 -7.64
N SER A 325 6.50 -16.56 -6.47
CA SER A 325 6.37 -17.99 -6.18
C SER A 325 4.95 -18.53 -6.35
N TRP A 326 3.98 -17.71 -6.76
CA TRP A 326 2.64 -18.18 -7.08
C TRP A 326 2.65 -19.21 -8.20
N GLU A 327 1.76 -20.20 -8.12
CA GLU A 327 1.49 -21.07 -9.26
C GLU A 327 1.01 -20.22 -10.46
N PRO A 328 1.57 -20.38 -11.68
CA PRO A 328 1.33 -19.47 -12.80
C PRO A 328 -0.14 -19.26 -13.19
N SER A 329 -1.00 -20.26 -13.02
CA SER A 329 -2.44 -20.11 -13.32
C SER A 329 -3.14 -19.15 -12.36
N MET A 330 -2.67 -19.02 -11.11
CA MET A 330 -3.19 -18.03 -10.15
C MET A 330 -2.97 -16.61 -10.64
N LEU A 331 -1.77 -16.33 -11.14
CA LEU A 331 -1.43 -15.00 -11.67
C LEU A 331 -2.26 -14.65 -12.90
N SER A 332 -2.62 -15.64 -13.71
CA SER A 332 -3.50 -15.43 -14.87
C SER A 332 -4.96 -15.24 -14.48
N ARG A 333 -5.41 -15.89 -13.42
CA ARG A 333 -6.81 -15.85 -12.97
C ARG A 333 -7.15 -14.58 -12.19
N ALA A 334 -6.28 -14.18 -11.27
CA ALA A 334 -6.55 -13.10 -10.33
C ALA A 334 -5.40 -12.09 -10.23
N PRO A 335 -4.80 -11.61 -11.35
CA PRO A 335 -3.59 -10.78 -11.32
C PRO A 335 -3.77 -9.54 -10.45
N ARG A 336 -4.90 -8.84 -10.60
CA ARG A 336 -5.18 -7.60 -9.88
C ARG A 336 -5.45 -7.82 -8.39
N LEU A 337 -6.06 -8.95 -8.00
CA LEU A 337 -6.27 -9.28 -6.59
C LEU A 337 -4.96 -9.70 -5.91
N VAL A 338 -4.10 -10.43 -6.62
CA VAL A 338 -2.72 -10.70 -6.17
C VAL A 338 -1.98 -9.37 -6.00
N SER A 339 -1.95 -8.52 -7.03
CA SER A 339 -1.34 -7.17 -6.97
C SER A 339 -1.84 -6.35 -5.79
N PHE A 340 -3.16 -6.32 -5.56
CA PHE A 340 -3.75 -5.55 -4.46
C PHE A 340 -3.36 -6.12 -3.09
N THR A 341 -3.40 -7.45 -2.93
CA THR A 341 -3.01 -8.10 -1.67
C THR A 341 -1.53 -7.88 -1.36
N THR A 342 -0.66 -8.01 -2.36
CA THR A 342 0.75 -7.67 -2.23
C THR A 342 0.95 -6.19 -1.91
N GLY A 343 0.23 -5.30 -2.59
CA GLY A 343 0.23 -3.87 -2.33
C GLY A 343 -0.18 -3.52 -0.89
N LEU A 344 -1.21 -4.19 -0.35
CA LEU A 344 -1.64 -4.01 1.04
C LEU A 344 -0.59 -4.46 2.07
N LEU A 345 0.13 -5.56 1.80
CA LEU A 345 1.23 -6.02 2.65
C LEU A 345 2.40 -5.04 2.60
N PHE A 346 2.78 -4.58 1.41
CA PHE A 346 3.77 -3.51 1.24
C PHE A 346 3.37 -2.24 1.99
N PHE A 347 2.12 -1.79 1.80
CA PHE A 347 1.58 -0.63 2.50
C PHE A 347 1.73 -0.77 4.01
N PHE A 348 1.34 -1.92 4.56
CA PHE A 348 1.46 -2.18 5.99
C PHE A 348 2.90 -2.09 6.50
N TYR A 349 3.86 -2.69 5.78
CA TYR A 349 5.27 -2.64 6.15
C TYR A 349 5.86 -1.23 6.01
N THR A 350 5.45 -0.49 5.00
CA THR A 350 5.87 0.90 4.78
C THR A 350 5.34 1.82 5.88
N VAL A 351 4.05 1.74 6.27
CA VAL A 351 3.53 2.58 7.36
C VAL A 351 4.13 2.21 8.71
N GLN A 352 4.43 0.93 8.93
CA GLN A 352 5.22 0.51 10.09
C GLN A 352 6.62 1.12 10.07
N MET A 353 7.29 1.10 8.92
CA MET A 353 8.61 1.71 8.73
C MET A 353 8.58 3.20 9.07
N ILE A 354 7.62 3.96 8.51
CA ILE A 354 7.44 5.40 8.78
C ILE A 354 7.25 5.66 10.28
N VAL A 355 6.28 4.99 10.91
CA VAL A 355 5.94 5.21 12.32
C VAL A 355 7.12 4.82 13.23
N PHE A 356 7.75 3.67 13.00
CA PHE A 356 8.84 3.20 13.86
C PHE A 356 10.14 3.97 13.62
N THR A 357 10.32 4.62 12.47
CA THR A 357 11.40 5.58 12.25
C THR A 357 11.22 6.81 13.13
N MET A 358 10.03 7.45 13.10
CA MET A 358 9.73 8.61 13.94
C MET A 358 9.80 8.28 15.44
N ALA A 359 9.30 7.10 15.82
CA ALA A 359 9.31 6.62 17.20
C ALA A 359 10.65 6.00 17.65
N LYS A 360 11.66 5.91 16.77
CA LYS A 360 12.94 5.21 17.03
C LYS A 360 12.78 3.78 17.59
N MET A 361 11.72 3.09 17.17
CA MET A 361 11.40 1.72 17.58
C MET A 361 12.02 0.68 16.63
N PRO A 362 12.31 -0.54 17.11
CA PRO A 362 12.78 -1.62 16.24
C PRO A 362 11.70 -2.02 15.24
N PHE A 363 12.10 -2.25 13.98
CA PHE A 363 11.26 -2.83 12.96
C PHE A 363 11.54 -4.34 12.90
N SER A 364 10.49 -5.17 12.95
CA SER A 364 10.68 -6.62 13.05
C SER A 364 10.97 -7.23 11.68
N ALA A 365 12.08 -7.95 11.58
CA ALA A 365 12.45 -8.74 10.40
C ALA A 365 11.46 -9.90 10.15
N PHE A 366 10.72 -10.34 11.17
CA PHE A 366 9.67 -11.35 11.04
C PHE A 366 8.29 -10.70 11.10
N GLN A 367 7.55 -10.80 10.00
CA GLN A 367 6.19 -10.29 9.90
C GLN A 367 5.20 -11.46 9.79
N ALA A 368 4.47 -11.74 10.89
CA ALA A 368 3.49 -12.83 10.93
C ALA A 368 2.37 -12.69 9.89
N THR A 369 2.14 -11.48 9.36
CA THR A 369 1.18 -11.23 8.27
C THR A 369 1.60 -11.89 6.95
N LEU A 370 2.87 -12.30 6.78
CA LEU A 370 3.31 -13.08 5.63
C LEU A 370 2.83 -14.54 5.68
N LEU A 371 2.61 -15.11 6.87
CA LEU A 371 2.25 -16.54 7.01
C LEU A 371 0.99 -16.93 6.23
N PRO A 372 -0.15 -16.22 6.33
CA PRO A 372 -1.33 -16.59 5.55
C PRO A 372 -1.09 -16.45 4.04
N TYR A 373 -0.35 -15.43 3.60
CA TYR A 373 -0.02 -15.23 2.20
C TYR A 373 0.89 -16.35 1.67
N ALA A 374 1.94 -16.71 2.41
CA ALA A 374 2.84 -17.82 2.11
C ALA A 374 2.12 -19.17 2.10
N GLY A 375 1.19 -19.39 3.05
CA GLY A 375 0.34 -20.57 3.08
C GLY A 375 -0.51 -20.69 1.81
N LEU A 376 -1.08 -19.58 1.33
CA LEU A 376 -1.89 -19.59 0.12
C LEU A 376 -1.05 -19.80 -1.15
N VAL A 377 0.15 -19.21 -1.21
CA VAL A 377 1.14 -19.51 -2.26
C VAL A 377 1.45 -21.01 -2.29
N LEU A 378 1.73 -21.63 -1.14
CA LEU A 378 1.97 -23.07 -1.06
C LEU A 378 0.74 -23.89 -1.49
N CYS A 379 -0.45 -23.53 -1.02
CA CYS A 379 -1.69 -24.19 -1.41
C CYS A 379 -1.95 -24.11 -2.93
N SER A 380 -1.52 -23.04 -3.60
CA SER A 380 -1.66 -22.93 -5.05
C SER A 380 -0.91 -24.02 -5.82
N TRP A 381 0.20 -24.51 -5.27
CA TRP A 381 0.97 -25.64 -5.83
C TRP A 381 0.46 -27.01 -5.39
N LEU A 382 0.01 -27.13 -4.13
CA LEU A 382 -0.41 -28.43 -3.58
C LEU A 382 -1.82 -28.85 -4.04
N ALA A 383 -2.69 -27.90 -4.35
CA ALA A 383 -4.07 -28.16 -4.74
C ALA A 383 -4.52 -27.27 -5.93
N PRO A 384 -3.82 -27.31 -7.09
CA PRO A 384 -4.12 -26.44 -8.23
C PRO A 384 -5.55 -26.65 -8.77
N GLY A 385 -6.12 -27.84 -8.60
CA GLY A 385 -7.51 -28.16 -8.97
C GLY A 385 -8.59 -27.46 -8.12
N GLN A 386 -8.22 -26.79 -7.02
CA GLN A 386 -9.15 -26.10 -6.12
C GLN A 386 -9.18 -24.58 -6.35
N ALA A 387 -9.20 -24.15 -7.62
CA ALA A 387 -9.16 -22.75 -8.03
C ALA A 387 -10.14 -21.84 -7.26
N HIS A 388 -11.41 -22.26 -7.12
CA HIS A 388 -12.43 -21.51 -6.38
C HIS A 388 -12.04 -21.28 -4.91
N MET A 389 -11.52 -22.31 -4.23
CA MET A 389 -11.10 -22.20 -2.83
C MET A 389 -9.88 -21.28 -2.67
N LEU A 390 -8.95 -21.32 -3.62
CA LEU A 390 -7.79 -20.43 -3.64
C LEU A 390 -8.21 -18.97 -3.83
N ASP A 391 -9.18 -18.71 -4.71
CA ASP A 391 -9.71 -17.36 -4.96
C ASP A 391 -10.46 -16.82 -3.73
N VAL A 392 -11.29 -17.65 -3.10
CA VAL A 392 -11.95 -17.31 -1.83
C VAL A 392 -10.92 -17.05 -0.74
N GLY A 393 -9.91 -17.93 -0.61
CA GLY A 393 -8.82 -17.77 0.34
C GLY A 393 -8.07 -16.45 0.13
N LEU A 394 -7.77 -16.08 -1.11
CA LEU A 394 -7.11 -14.83 -1.44
C LEU A 394 -7.95 -13.64 -0.98
N ARG A 395 -9.25 -13.62 -1.29
CA ARG A 395 -10.18 -12.55 -0.86
C ARG A 395 -10.28 -12.44 0.66
N VAL A 396 -10.32 -13.57 1.37
CA VAL A 396 -10.35 -13.59 2.84
C VAL A 396 -9.06 -13.03 3.42
N ILE A 397 -7.90 -13.36 2.85
CA ILE A 397 -6.61 -12.80 3.28
C ILE A 397 -6.55 -11.30 2.98
N THR A 398 -6.95 -10.87 1.78
CA THR A 398 -7.03 -9.44 1.43
C THR A 398 -7.92 -8.68 2.42
N ALA A 399 -9.09 -9.24 2.73
CA ALA A 399 -10.05 -8.69 3.68
C ALA A 399 -9.49 -8.58 5.10
N GLY A 400 -8.97 -9.69 5.62
CA GLY A 400 -8.34 -9.74 6.93
C GLY A 400 -7.15 -8.79 7.04
N MET A 401 -6.35 -8.67 5.97
CA MET A 401 -5.24 -7.73 5.92
C MET A 401 -5.73 -6.28 5.95
N GLY A 402 -6.77 -5.94 5.17
CA GLY A 402 -7.37 -4.60 5.19
C GLY A 402 -7.89 -4.21 6.58
N VAL A 403 -8.62 -5.11 7.25
CA VAL A 403 -9.07 -4.90 8.64
C VAL A 403 -7.88 -4.74 9.58
N ARG A 404 -6.84 -5.56 9.44
CA ARG A 404 -5.65 -5.49 10.30
C ARG A 404 -4.90 -4.17 10.14
N VAL A 405 -4.71 -3.71 8.90
CA VAL A 405 -4.12 -2.40 8.59
C VAL A 405 -4.92 -1.28 9.27
N LEU A 406 -6.24 -1.29 9.10
CA LEU A 406 -7.13 -0.28 9.67
C LEU A 406 -7.06 -0.23 11.19
N VAL A 407 -7.15 -1.39 11.84
CA VAL A 407 -7.08 -1.49 13.31
C VAL A 407 -5.71 -1.03 13.82
N TRP A 408 -4.63 -1.42 13.15
CA TRP A 408 -3.28 -1.03 13.54
C TRP A 408 -3.07 0.49 13.39
N LEU A 409 -3.46 1.07 12.24
CA LEU A 409 -3.37 2.52 12.00
C LEU A 409 -4.25 3.30 12.98
N ALA A 410 -5.48 2.87 13.24
CA ALA A 410 -6.37 3.54 14.17
C ALA A 410 -5.77 3.59 15.60
N ASN A 411 -5.17 2.49 16.05
CA ASN A 411 -4.49 2.46 17.36
C ASN A 411 -3.22 3.33 17.35
N ALA A 412 -2.34 3.20 16.34
CA ALA A 412 -1.11 3.97 16.24
C ALA A 412 -1.38 5.49 16.17
N VAL A 413 -2.28 5.92 15.29
CA VAL A 413 -2.68 7.32 15.15
C VAL A 413 -3.38 7.82 16.41
N GLY A 414 -4.18 6.98 17.06
CA GLY A 414 -4.81 7.32 18.35
C GLY A 414 -3.77 7.63 19.42
N GLU A 415 -2.79 6.75 19.60
CA GLU A 415 -1.68 6.93 20.55
C GLU A 415 -0.84 8.17 20.22
N MET A 416 -0.51 8.39 18.94
CA MET A 416 0.21 9.59 18.48
C MET A 416 -0.56 10.88 18.76
N LYS A 417 -1.86 10.91 18.46
CA LYS A 417 -2.72 12.10 18.69
C LYS A 417 -2.81 12.46 20.16
N VAL A 418 -2.96 11.46 21.04
CA VAL A 418 -2.97 11.67 22.49
C VAL A 418 -1.63 12.24 22.95
N LYS A 419 -0.50 11.72 22.45
CA LYS A 419 0.82 12.22 22.83
C LYS A 419 1.11 13.63 22.32
N LEU A 420 0.63 13.98 21.14
CA LEU A 420 0.87 15.25 20.46
C LEU A 420 -0.19 16.32 20.78
N ASP A 421 -1.15 16.04 21.67
CA ASP A 421 -2.24 16.94 22.05
C ASP A 421 -3.17 17.34 20.89
N ILE A 422 -3.22 16.56 19.81
CA ILE A 422 -3.89 16.94 18.53
C ILE A 422 -5.44 16.95 18.65
N ASN A 423 -6.03 16.59 19.79
CA ASN A 423 -7.48 16.75 20.07
C ASN A 423 -7.79 16.96 21.56
N ALA A 424 -6.86 17.43 22.38
CA ALA A 424 -7.20 17.66 23.79
C ALA A 424 -8.11 18.90 23.91
N PRO A 425 -9.29 18.78 24.53
CA PRO A 425 -10.01 19.95 24.99
C PRO A 425 -9.21 20.54 26.17
N GLY A 426 -8.28 21.47 25.92
CA GLY A 426 -7.53 22.07 27.02
C GLY A 426 -6.30 22.93 26.74
N SER A 427 -5.83 23.12 25.49
CA SER A 427 -4.72 24.05 25.22
C SER A 427 -5.21 25.35 24.58
N GLU A 428 -6.05 26.09 25.31
CA GLU A 428 -6.04 27.55 25.21
C GLU A 428 -4.65 28.01 25.68
N SER A 429 -3.76 28.26 24.72
CA SER A 429 -2.62 29.13 24.96
C SER A 429 -3.17 30.46 25.47
N SER A 430 -2.73 30.85 26.67
CA SER A 430 -3.03 32.12 27.30
C SER A 430 -2.73 33.31 26.37
N SER A 431 -3.72 33.75 25.62
CA SER A 431 -3.82 35.10 25.08
C SER A 431 -5.29 35.48 24.98
N SER A 432 -5.65 36.45 25.80
CA SER A 432 -6.96 37.08 25.85
C SER A 432 -7.35 37.66 24.49
N SER A 433 -8.42 37.17 23.87
CA SER A 433 -9.50 37.99 23.31
C SER A 433 -10.59 37.11 22.71
N SER A 434 -11.81 37.43 23.10
CA SER A 434 -13.08 36.85 22.70
C SER A 434 -13.31 36.86 21.18
N SER A 435 -13.59 35.69 20.59
CA SER A 435 -14.65 35.57 19.57
C SER A 435 -15.04 34.10 19.36
N SER A 436 -16.34 33.88 19.35
CA SER A 436 -17.03 32.61 19.15
C SER A 436 -16.89 32.12 17.71
N SER A 437 -16.42 30.89 17.52
CA SER A 437 -16.73 30.13 16.30
C SER A 437 -16.64 28.62 16.52
N SER A 438 -17.65 27.96 15.97
CA SER A 438 -18.09 26.57 16.11
C SER A 438 -17.07 25.47 15.79
N SER A 439 -17.20 24.38 16.53
CA SER A 439 -16.48 23.11 16.51
C SER A 439 -16.42 22.41 15.14
N SER A 440 -15.20 22.05 14.70
CA SER A 440 -14.95 21.14 13.58
C SER A 440 -13.85 20.11 13.89
N SER A 441 -13.93 19.47 15.06
CA SER A 441 -12.84 18.62 15.60
C SER A 441 -13.06 17.10 15.45
N CYS A 442 -13.92 16.64 14.53
CA CYS A 442 -14.28 15.21 14.44
C CYS A 442 -13.86 14.48 13.13
N CYS A 443 -13.29 15.16 12.13
CA CYS A 443 -13.07 14.56 10.80
C CYS A 443 -11.87 13.61 10.68
N CYS A 444 -10.78 13.82 11.43
CA CYS A 444 -9.50 13.17 11.10
C CYS A 444 -9.39 11.66 11.42
N CYS A 445 -10.25 11.09 12.27
CA CYS A 445 -10.27 9.63 12.50
C CYS A 445 -11.26 8.90 11.58
N CYS A 446 -12.37 9.56 11.22
CA CYS A 446 -13.30 9.00 10.25
C CYS A 446 -12.69 8.98 8.85
N CYS A 447 -11.94 9.99 8.41
CA CYS A 447 -11.44 10.04 7.03
C CYS A 447 -10.46 8.93 6.62
N CYS A 448 -9.48 8.55 7.46
CA CYS A 448 -8.59 7.41 7.16
C CYS A 448 -9.37 6.09 7.06
N CYS A 449 -10.28 5.85 8.02
CA CYS A 449 -11.11 4.64 8.02
C CYS A 449 -12.13 4.63 6.88
N CYS A 450 -12.78 5.77 6.59
CA CYS A 450 -13.80 5.91 5.55
C CYS A 450 -13.23 5.81 4.14
N CYS A 451 -12.03 6.31 3.85
CA CYS A 451 -11.44 6.20 2.52
C CYS A 451 -10.83 4.82 2.26
N PHE A 452 -10.24 4.20 3.28
CA PHE A 452 -9.86 2.79 3.17
C PHE A 452 -11.11 1.92 3.06
N CYS A 453 -12.17 2.19 3.82
CA CYS A 453 -13.49 1.57 3.63
C CYS A 453 -14.11 1.91 2.27
N PHE A 454 -13.87 3.06 1.65
CA PHE A 454 -14.40 3.36 0.32
C PHE A 454 -13.66 2.55 -0.75
N CYS A 455 -12.33 2.55 -0.75
CA CYS A 455 -11.52 1.69 -1.62
C CYS A 455 -11.80 0.20 -1.35
N TYR A 456 -11.91 -0.20 -0.09
CA TYR A 456 -12.15 -1.58 0.33
C TYR A 456 -13.59 -2.02 0.05
N CYS A 457 -14.60 -1.22 0.38
CA CYS A 457 -16.01 -1.53 0.09
C CYS A 457 -16.29 -1.49 -1.41
N TYR A 458 -15.69 -0.60 -2.21
CA TYR A 458 -15.87 -0.65 -3.66
C TYR A 458 -15.12 -1.84 -4.29
N CYS A 459 -13.90 -2.16 -3.84
CA CYS A 459 -13.17 -3.36 -4.28
C CYS A 459 -13.88 -4.66 -3.84
N CYS A 460 -14.43 -4.72 -2.63
CA CYS A 460 -15.22 -5.84 -2.13
C CYS A 460 -16.61 -5.91 -2.77
N CYS A 461 -17.28 -4.78 -3.03
CA CYS A 461 -18.56 -4.74 -3.74
C CYS A 461 -18.38 -5.12 -5.21
N CYS A 462 -17.32 -4.69 -5.91
CA CYS A 462 -17.02 -5.21 -7.25
C CYS A 462 -16.68 -6.71 -7.21
N CYS A 463 -15.96 -7.17 -6.19
CA CYS A 463 -15.72 -8.60 -5.96
C CYS A 463 -17.00 -9.40 -5.68
N CYS A 464 -17.99 -8.84 -4.98
CA CYS A 464 -19.28 -9.49 -4.67
C CYS A 464 -20.32 -9.34 -5.80
N CYS A 465 -20.36 -8.20 -6.50
CA CYS A 465 -21.25 -7.97 -7.64
C CYS A 465 -20.86 -8.83 -8.85
N CYS A 466 -19.57 -9.11 -9.07
CA CYS A 466 -19.16 -10.10 -10.08
C CYS A 466 -19.65 -11.53 -9.74
N CYS A 467 -19.91 -11.86 -8.46
CA CYS A 467 -20.54 -13.14 -8.11
C CYS A 467 -22.04 -13.17 -8.45
N CYS A 468 -22.73 -12.03 -8.56
CA CYS A 468 -24.13 -12.00 -8.99
C CYS A 468 -24.28 -12.06 -10.52
N CYS A 469 -23.29 -11.56 -11.28
CA CYS A 469 -23.33 -11.61 -12.74
C CYS A 469 -22.78 -12.91 -13.37
N CYS A 470 -22.14 -13.78 -12.60
CA CYS A 470 -21.68 -15.10 -13.06
C CYS A 470 -22.62 -16.26 -12.65
N CYS A 471 -23.82 -15.95 -12.17
CA CYS A 471 -24.89 -16.93 -11.89
C CYS A 471 -26.05 -16.86 -12.90
N TYR A 472 -25.78 -16.45 -14.15
CA TYR A 472 -26.69 -16.60 -15.28
C TYR A 472 -25.99 -17.18 -16.49
#